data_AF-W1YDQ4-F1
#
_entry.id   AF-W1YDQ4-F1
#
_cell.length_a   1.000
_cell.length_b   1.000
_cell.length_c   1.000
_cell.angle_alpha   90.00
_cell.angle_beta   90.00
_cell.angle_gamma   90.00
#
_symmetry.space_group_name_H-M   'P 1'
#
loop_
_entity.id
_entity.type
_entity.pdbx_description
1 polymer ?
#
loop_
_entity_poly.entity_id
_entity_poly.type
_entity_poly.pdbx_seq_one_letter_code
_entity_poly.pdbx_strand_id
1 'polypeptide(L)'
;SMQSVIMHNPDLAVKFHLFTDYIDEDYLQRVNAFTSKNANVEVRIYKVSSAFIDIFPSLKQWSYATFFRLVAFQYLSEVIENLLYIDADVICKGSLAGLLDINF
;
A
#
# COMPACT_ATOMS: atom_id res chain seq x y z
N SER A 1 4.16 6.86 -5.67
CA SER A 1 5.15 5.95 -5.03
C SER A 1 5.48 4.68 -5.84
N MET A 2 4.54 3.77 -6.13
CA MET A 2 4.82 2.40 -6.65
C MET A 2 5.79 2.32 -7.85
N GLN A 3 5.58 3.12 -8.90
CA GLN A 3 6.45 3.12 -10.08
C GLN A 3 7.91 3.41 -9.74
N SER A 4 8.15 4.40 -8.86
CA SER A 4 9.50 4.77 -8.44
C SER A 4 10.16 3.69 -7.58
N VAL A 5 9.38 2.91 -6.82
CA VAL A 5 9.88 1.77 -6.06
C VAL A 5 10.40 0.70 -7.01
N ILE A 6 9.60 0.29 -7.99
CA ILE A 6 10.01 -0.77 -8.95
C ILE A 6 11.18 -0.33 -9.82
N MET A 7 11.19 0.92 -10.27
CA MET A 7 12.29 1.46 -11.07
C MET A 7 13.66 1.35 -10.40
N HIS A 8 13.72 1.52 -9.08
CA HIS A 8 14.97 1.42 -8.31
C HIS A 8 15.20 0.05 -7.67
N ASN A 9 14.26 -0.89 -7.86
CA ASN A 9 14.29 -2.23 -7.26
C ASN A 9 13.85 -3.32 -8.26
N PRO A 10 14.48 -3.37 -9.46
CA PRO A 10 14.05 -4.29 -10.52
C PRO A 10 14.18 -5.77 -10.14
N ASP A 11 15.11 -6.10 -9.24
CA ASP A 11 15.41 -7.48 -8.86
C ASP A 11 14.63 -7.97 -7.62
N LEU A 12 13.86 -7.09 -6.98
CA LEU A 12 13.06 -7.47 -5.81
C LEU A 12 11.66 -7.94 -6.24
N ALA A 13 11.19 -9.06 -5.69
CA ALA A 13 9.78 -9.41 -5.76
C ALA A 13 9.01 -8.49 -4.79
N VAL A 14 8.12 -7.65 -5.32
CA VAL A 14 7.42 -6.63 -4.52
C VAL A 14 5.92 -6.90 -4.52
N LYS A 15 5.36 -7.00 -3.32
CA LYS A 15 3.91 -7.07 -3.10
C LYS A 15 3.40 -5.77 -2.51
N PHE A 16 2.64 -5.01 -3.27
CA PHE A 16 1.98 -3.81 -2.78
C PHE A 16 0.62 -4.16 -2.18
N HIS A 17 0.37 -3.65 -0.97
CA HIS A 17 -0.92 -3.73 -0.29
C HIS A 17 -1.54 -2.33 -0.26
N LEU A 18 -2.55 -2.08 -1.09
CA LEU A 18 -3.20 -0.78 -1.24
C LEU A 18 -4.54 -0.74 -0.51
N PHE A 19 -4.67 0.13 0.48
CA PHE A 19 -5.93 0.38 1.18
C PHE A 19 -6.58 1.64 0.63
N THR A 20 -7.83 1.54 0.20
CA THR A 20 -8.59 2.61 -0.45
C THR A 20 -10.06 2.50 -0.10
N ASP A 21 -10.80 3.62 -0.04
CA ASP A 21 -12.26 3.64 0.02
C ASP A 21 -12.91 3.63 -1.39
N TYR A 22 -12.10 3.84 -2.42
CA TYR A 22 -12.53 3.98 -3.80
C TYR A 22 -11.90 2.94 -4.74
N ILE A 23 -12.74 2.31 -5.56
CA ILE A 23 -12.35 1.44 -6.67
C ILE A 23 -13.35 1.63 -7.82
N ASP A 24 -12.85 1.97 -9.00
CA ASP A 24 -13.58 1.99 -10.27
C ASP A 24 -12.81 1.22 -11.35
N GLU A 25 -13.40 1.14 -12.55
CA GLU A 25 -12.80 0.42 -13.67
C GLU A 25 -11.47 1.03 -14.13
N ASP A 26 -11.38 2.37 -14.16
CA ASP A 26 -10.19 3.10 -14.58
C ASP A 26 -9.02 2.91 -13.59
N TYR A 27 -9.29 2.90 -12.29
CA TYR A 27 -8.32 2.53 -11.26
C TYR A 27 -7.80 1.11 -11.46
N LEU A 28 -8.69 0.14 -11.67
CA LEU A 28 -8.31 -1.26 -11.90
C LEU A 28 -7.51 -1.42 -13.20
N GLN A 29 -7.89 -0.73 -14.28
CA GLN A 29 -7.16 -0.74 -15.55
C GLN A 29 -5.73 -0.22 -15.37
N ARG A 30 -5.53 0.87 -14.62
CA ARG A 30 -4.18 1.39 -14.33
C ARG A 30 -3.34 0.41 -13.52
N VAL A 31 -3.91 -0.22 -12.49
CA VAL A 31 -3.19 -1.22 -11.68
C VAL A 31 -2.83 -2.42 -12.55
N ASN A 32 -3.75 -2.92 -13.37
CA ASN A 32 -3.50 -4.02 -14.29
C ASN A 32 -2.42 -3.68 -15.33
N ALA A 33 -2.46 -2.47 -15.91
CA ALA A 33 -1.43 -2.02 -16.84
C ALA A 33 -0.06 -1.91 -16.17
N PHE A 34 -0.01 -1.52 -14.90
CA PHE A 34 1.22 -1.47 -14.11
C PHE A 34 1.76 -2.87 -13.82
N THR A 35 0.95 -3.80 -13.32
CA THR A 35 1.41 -5.18 -13.02
C THR A 35 1.79 -5.95 -14.28
N SER A 36 1.07 -5.75 -15.38
CA SER A 36 1.37 -6.41 -16.67
C SER A 36 2.74 -6.02 -17.24
N LYS A 37 3.26 -4.84 -16.87
CA LYS A 37 4.59 -4.37 -17.27
C LYS A 37 5.71 -4.81 -16.32
N ASN A 38 5.37 -5.32 -15.12
CA ASN A 38 6.32 -5.63 -14.06
C ASN A 38 6.03 -7.03 -13.49
N ALA A 39 6.63 -8.06 -14.09
CA ALA A 39 6.31 -9.46 -13.81
C ALA A 39 6.60 -9.92 -12.36
N ASN A 40 7.50 -9.22 -11.66
CA ASN A 40 7.88 -9.44 -10.26
C ASN A 40 7.00 -8.68 -9.25
N VAL A 41 5.87 -8.13 -9.70
CA VAL A 41 5.02 -7.26 -8.88
C VAL A 41 3.61 -7.83 -8.73
N GLU A 42 3.16 -7.92 -7.49
CA GLU A 42 1.78 -8.22 -7.12
C GLU A 42 1.16 -6.98 -6.46
N VAL A 43 -0.10 -6.67 -6.79
CA VAL A 43 -0.85 -5.59 -6.14
C VAL A 43 -2.14 -6.17 -5.56
N ARG A 44 -2.28 -6.09 -4.24
CA ARG A 44 -3.52 -6.42 -3.52
C ARG A 44 -4.23 -5.15 -3.11
N ILE A 45 -5.48 -5.00 -3.54
CA ILE A 45 -6.31 -3.83 -3.22
C ILE A 45 -7.33 -4.23 -2.16
N TYR A 46 -7.40 -3.43 -1.10
CA TYR A 46 -8.31 -3.60 0.03
C TYR A 46 -9.26 -2.41 0.04
N LYS A 47 -10.54 -2.68 -0.27
CA LYS A 47 -11.58 -1.66 -0.17
C LYS A 47 -12.02 -1.53 1.27
N VAL A 48 -11.76 -0.38 1.89
CA VAL A 48 -12.16 -0.10 3.27
C VAL A 48 -13.61 0.40 3.26
N SER A 49 -14.49 -0.29 3.98
CA SER A 49 -15.90 0.09 4.09
C SER A 49 -16.05 1.45 4.76
N SER A 50 -16.91 2.32 4.22
CA SER A 50 -17.25 3.58 4.85
C SER A 50 -17.90 3.41 6.24
N ALA A 51 -18.46 2.23 6.56
CA ALA A 51 -18.98 1.95 7.91
C ALA A 51 -17.90 2.01 9.00
N PHE A 52 -16.61 1.90 8.64
CA PHE A 52 -15.52 2.07 9.59
C PHE A 52 -15.45 3.50 10.17
N ILE A 53 -16.01 4.48 9.46
CA ILE A 53 -16.18 5.88 9.91
C ILE A 53 -16.95 5.93 11.24
N ASP A 54 -17.97 5.10 11.39
CA ASP A 54 -18.87 5.12 12.56
C ASP A 54 -18.19 4.62 13.84
N ILE A 55 -17.05 3.93 13.72
CA ILE A 55 -16.29 3.36 14.83
C ILE A 55 -15.34 4.42 15.43
N PHE A 56 -14.97 5.46 14.68
CA PHE A 56 -14.02 6.48 15.13
C PHE A 56 -14.72 7.74 15.63
N PRO A 57 -14.64 8.06 16.93
CA PRO A 57 -15.44 9.12 17.56
C PRO A 57 -15.04 10.56 17.18
N SER A 58 -14.11 10.78 16.23
CA SER A 58 -13.49 12.11 16.00
C SER A 58 -13.16 12.43 14.54
N LEU A 59 -14.13 12.31 13.62
CA LEU A 59 -13.96 12.72 12.21
C LEU A 59 -13.93 14.24 11.98
N LYS A 60 -14.17 15.05 13.03
CA LYS A 60 -14.23 16.51 12.87
C LYS A 60 -12.87 17.17 12.56
N GLN A 61 -11.75 16.48 12.79
CA GLN A 61 -10.41 17.04 12.64
C GLN A 61 -9.51 16.29 11.64
N TRP A 62 -9.83 15.04 11.30
CA TRP A 62 -8.97 14.19 10.48
C TRP A 62 -9.77 13.57 9.34
N SER A 63 -9.17 13.54 8.15
CA SER A 63 -9.77 12.79 7.04
C SER A 63 -9.82 11.32 7.39
N TYR A 64 -10.87 10.65 6.96
CA TYR A 64 -11.05 9.21 7.16
C TYR A 64 -9.85 8.38 6.64
N ALA A 65 -9.22 8.81 5.55
CA ALA A 65 -8.00 8.19 5.00
C ALA A 65 -6.84 8.11 6.01
N THR A 66 -6.81 9.00 7.02
CA THR A 66 -5.81 8.96 8.11
C THR A 66 -5.84 7.62 8.85
N PHE A 67 -7.01 6.98 8.96
CA PHE A 67 -7.17 5.73 9.69
C PHE A 67 -6.81 4.48 8.88
N PHE A 68 -6.58 4.59 7.56
CA PHE A 68 -6.19 3.45 6.73
C PHE A 68 -4.90 2.78 7.19
N ARG A 69 -3.93 3.54 7.70
CA ARG A 69 -2.70 2.96 8.26
C ARG A 69 -2.99 2.05 9.46
N LEU A 70 -3.92 2.43 10.32
CA LEU A 70 -4.28 1.62 11.50
C LEU A 70 -5.00 0.33 11.07
N VAL A 71 -5.95 0.43 10.14
CA VAL A 71 -6.64 -0.73 9.55
C VAL A 71 -5.65 -1.67 8.88
N ALA A 72 -4.75 -1.12 8.06
CA ALA A 72 -3.75 -1.89 7.33
C ALA A 72 -2.85 -2.67 8.29
N PHE A 73 -2.34 -2.02 9.33
CA PHE A 73 -1.49 -2.70 10.32
C PHE A 73 -2.26 -3.75 11.12
N GLN A 74 -3.47 -3.44 11.59
CA GLN A 74 -4.28 -4.41 12.31
C GLN A 74 -4.55 -5.65 11.44
N TYR A 75 -4.98 -5.47 10.20
CA TYR A 75 -5.32 -6.57 9.30
C TYR A 75 -4.10 -7.37 8.82
N LEU A 76 -3.01 -6.68 8.45
CA LEU A 76 -1.84 -7.35 7.87
C LEU A 76 -0.94 -7.99 8.93
N SER A 77 -0.92 -7.48 10.17
CA SER A 77 -0.06 -8.02 11.24
C SER A 77 -0.37 -9.48 11.60
N GLU A 78 -1.57 -9.96 11.30
CA GLU A 78 -1.95 -11.36 11.53
C GLU A 78 -1.29 -12.33 10.54
N VAL A 79 -0.85 -11.85 9.38
CA VAL A 79 -0.40 -12.70 8.26
C VAL A 79 0.94 -12.27 7.63
N ILE A 80 1.46 -11.10 8.00
CA ILE A 80 2.72 -10.55 7.49
C ILE A 80 3.61 -10.21 8.68
N GLU A 81 4.78 -10.84 8.71
CA GLU A 81 5.79 -10.65 9.76
C GLU A 81 6.43 -9.25 9.67
N ASN A 82 6.86 -8.86 8.46
CA ASN A 82 7.56 -7.60 8.22
C ASN A 82 6.92 -6.82 7.07
N LEU A 83 6.71 -5.52 7.28
CA LEU A 83 6.00 -4.63 6.37
C LEU A 83 6.74 -3.29 6.29
N LEU A 84 6.99 -2.82 5.07
CA LEU A 84 7.44 -1.45 4.82
C LEU A 84 6.24 -0.55 4.48
N TYR A 85 5.87 0.34 5.40
CA TYR A 85 4.85 1.36 5.13
C TYR A 85 5.43 2.52 4.32
N ILE A 86 4.70 2.97 3.31
CA ILE A 86 5.07 4.06 2.40
C ILE A 86 3.85 4.94 2.16
N ASP A 87 3.89 6.23 2.51
CA ASP A 87 2.81 7.17 2.18
C ASP A 87 2.65 7.32 0.65
N ALA A 88 1.43 7.63 0.19
CA ALA A 88 1.13 7.66 -1.24
C ALA A 88 1.88 8.77 -2.02
N ASP A 89 2.23 9.85 -1.32
CA ASP A 89 2.85 11.07 -1.85
C ASP A 89 4.39 11.04 -1.85
N VAL A 90 5.01 9.92 -1.45
CA VAL A 90 6.48 9.79 -1.48
C VAL A 90 6.98 9.18 -2.79
N ILE A 91 8.26 9.46 -3.08
CA ILE A 91 8.99 8.95 -4.24
C ILE A 91 10.24 8.21 -3.75
N CYS A 92 10.41 6.97 -4.20
CA CYS A 92 11.60 6.19 -3.95
C CYS A 92 12.71 6.62 -4.92
N LYS A 93 13.91 6.92 -4.39
CA LYS A 93 15.07 7.40 -5.17
C LYS A 93 16.27 6.44 -5.14
N GLY A 94 16.08 5.22 -4.62
CA GLY A 94 17.18 4.28 -4.43
C GLY A 94 16.71 2.87 -4.13
N SER A 95 17.67 1.96 -4.00
CA SER A 95 17.39 0.57 -3.65
C SER A 95 16.86 0.48 -2.21
N LEU A 96 15.88 -0.40 -2.02
CA LEU A 96 15.32 -0.82 -0.74
C LEU A 96 15.96 -2.10 -0.23
N ALA A 97 16.89 -2.71 -0.96
CA ALA A 97 17.49 -4.00 -0.60
C ALA A 97 18.07 -3.99 0.83
N GLY A 98 18.76 -2.91 1.22
CA GLY A 98 19.32 -2.79 2.57
C GLY A 98 18.28 -2.71 3.69
N LEU A 99 17.00 -2.43 3.40
CA LEU A 99 15.93 -2.51 4.40
C LEU A 99 15.54 -3.96 4.70
N LEU A 100 15.80 -4.89 3.79
CA LEU A 100 15.49 -6.31 3.98
C LEU A 100 16.45 -6.99 4.97
N ASP A 101 17.62 -6.40 5.20
CA ASP A 101 18.65 -6.91 6.12
C ASP A 101 18.48 -6.39 7.57
N ILE A 102 17.44 -5.59 7.84
CA ILE A 102 17.17 -5.05 9.18
C ILE A 102 16.50 -6.14 10.03
N ASN A 103 17.12 -6.47 11.16
CA ASN A 103 16.53 -7.34 12.19
C ASN A 103 15.80 -6.48 13.24
N PHE A 104 14.54 -6.81 13.53
CA PHE A 104 13.68 -6.13 14.51
C PHE A 104 13.59 -6.87 15.84
#